data_AF-A0AAX3X551-F1
#
_entry.id   AF-A0AAX3X551-F1
#
_cell.length_a   1.000
_cell.length_b   1.000
_cell.length_c   1.000
_cell.angle_alpha   90.00
_cell.angle_beta   90.00
_cell.angle_gamma   90.00
#
_symmetry.space_group_name_H-M   'P 1'
#
loop_
_entity.id
_entity.type
_entity.pdbx_description
1 polymer ?
#
loop_
_entity_poly.entity_id
_entity_poly.type
_entity_poly.pdbx_seq_one_letter_code
_entity_poly.pdbx_strand_id
1 'polypeptide(L)'
;MVTLEKSTALFNQKYNIEEIRNAYENAFNKIKQDLSERNNTMNITIEDVHTKEAITAVRKTIELIGKIKSIDHRYINEIYGYETAFNGVDGRIVVKGGFSSGYQGEGPQGLKKILAELGVNERKIEEYVNSVQKKFTLFI
;
A
#
# COMPACT_ATOMS: atom_id res chain seq x y z
N MET A 1 -39.53 19.57 55.51
CA MET A 1 -39.72 19.26 54.10
C MET A 1 -38.35 19.01 53.50
N VAL A 2 -37.98 17.73 53.31
CA VAL A 2 -36.82 17.32 52.52
C VAL A 2 -37.29 16.16 51.69
N THR A 3 -37.59 16.45 50.43
CA THR A 3 -37.78 15.45 49.39
C THR A 3 -36.59 15.64 48.45
N LEU A 4 -35.67 14.68 48.47
CA LEU A 4 -34.68 14.53 47.41
C LEU A 4 -34.74 13.06 46.99
N GLU A 5 -35.76 12.74 46.20
CA GLU A 5 -35.72 11.57 45.34
C GLU A 5 -34.74 11.86 44.20
N LYS A 6 -33.57 11.22 44.25
CA LYS A 6 -32.84 10.84 43.04
C LYS A 6 -32.74 9.34 43.01
N SER A 7 -33.78 8.68 42.50
CA SER A 7 -33.65 7.31 42.04
C SER A 7 -32.90 7.30 40.70
N THR A 8 -31.59 7.52 40.74
CA THR A 8 -30.76 6.90 39.70
C THR A 8 -30.61 5.46 40.14
N ALA A 9 -31.49 4.60 39.63
CA ALA A 9 -31.29 3.16 39.65
C ALA A 9 -29.94 2.89 38.97
N LEU A 10 -28.88 2.86 39.76
CA LEU A 10 -27.59 2.32 39.36
C LEU A 10 -27.85 0.84 39.12
N PHE A 11 -27.96 0.48 37.84
CA PHE A 11 -27.93 -0.89 37.36
C PHE A 11 -26.67 -1.55 37.92
N ASN A 12 -26.81 -2.26 39.04
CA ASN A 12 -25.81 -3.19 39.55
C ASN A 12 -25.80 -4.43 38.67
N GLN A 13 -25.43 -4.27 37.39
CA GLN A 13 -25.06 -5.40 36.56
C GLN A 13 -23.68 -5.87 37.04
N LYS A 14 -23.67 -6.91 37.87
CA LYS A 14 -22.45 -7.68 38.15
C LYS A 14 -22.11 -8.48 36.91
N TYR A 15 -21.30 -7.90 36.04
CA TYR A 15 -20.68 -8.63 34.94
C TYR A 15 -19.69 -9.64 35.52
N ASN A 16 -19.74 -10.88 35.06
CA ASN A 16 -18.73 -11.86 35.44
C ASN A 16 -17.43 -11.59 34.65
N ILE A 17 -16.30 -12.12 35.15
CA ILE A 17 -14.97 -11.89 34.56
C ILE A 17 -14.92 -12.34 33.08
N GLU A 18 -15.64 -13.39 32.72
CA GLU A 18 -15.70 -13.95 31.37
C GLU A 18 -16.43 -13.01 30.40
N GLU A 19 -17.52 -12.38 30.84
CA GLU A 19 -18.27 -11.38 30.05
C GLU A 19 -17.41 -10.14 29.78
N ILE A 20 -16.64 -9.71 30.78
CA ILE A 20 -15.70 -8.60 30.66
C ILE A 20 -14.59 -8.98 29.67
N ARG A 21 -14.00 -10.17 29.81
CA ARG A 21 -12.94 -10.66 28.91
C ARG A 21 -13.41 -10.72 27.46
N ASN A 22 -14.59 -11.28 27.21
CA ASN A 22 -15.18 -11.36 25.88
C ASN A 22 -15.50 -9.96 25.30
N ALA A 23 -15.99 -9.04 26.12
CA ALA A 23 -16.22 -7.66 25.69
C ALA A 23 -14.92 -6.96 25.29
N TYR A 24 -13.85 -7.16 26.06
CA TYR A 24 -12.51 -6.64 25.75
C TYR A 24 -11.93 -7.25 24.46
N GLU A 25 -11.99 -8.58 24.30
CA GLU A 25 -11.49 -9.26 23.11
C GLU A 25 -12.24 -8.81 21.85
N ASN A 26 -13.57 -8.67 21.93
CA ASN A 26 -14.39 -8.17 20.82
C ASN A 26 -14.07 -6.71 20.48
N ALA A 27 -13.95 -5.84 21.49
CA ALA A 27 -13.56 -4.45 21.28
C ALA A 27 -12.17 -4.33 20.66
N PHE A 28 -11.20 -5.12 21.13
CA PHE A 28 -9.85 -5.15 20.60
C PHE A 28 -9.81 -5.64 19.15
N ASN A 29 -10.51 -6.73 18.83
CA ASN A 29 -10.58 -7.25 17.47
C ASN A 29 -11.25 -6.27 16.51
N LYS A 30 -12.32 -5.60 16.96
CA LYS A 30 -13.00 -4.57 16.16
C LYS A 30 -12.11 -3.35 15.92
N ILE A 31 -11.39 -2.88 16.94
CA ILE A 31 -10.43 -1.78 16.80
C ILE A 31 -9.28 -2.19 15.87
N LYS A 32 -8.77 -3.42 15.98
CA LYS A 32 -7.72 -3.94 15.10
C LYS A 32 -8.20 -4.01 13.65
N GLN A 33 -9.43 -4.47 13.42
CA GLN A 33 -10.05 -4.50 12.11
C GLN A 33 -10.28 -3.09 11.57
N ASP A 34 -10.91 -2.20 12.35
CA ASP A 34 -11.12 -0.80 11.99
C ASP A 34 -9.79 -0.07 11.71
N LEU A 35 -8.72 -0.35 12.45
CA LEU A 35 -7.37 0.19 12.19
C LEU A 35 -6.74 -0.41 10.92
N SER A 36 -6.98 -1.69 10.65
CA SER A 36 -6.53 -2.33 9.40
C SER A 36 -7.26 -1.79 8.17
N GLU A 37 -8.53 -1.43 8.32
CA GLU A 37 -9.39 -0.84 7.28
C GLU A 37 -9.17 0.68 7.16
N ARG A 38 -8.80 1.37 8.25
CA ARG A 38 -8.45 2.80 8.31
C ARG A 38 -6.97 3.09 8.03
N ASN A 39 -6.17 2.08 7.72
CA ASN A 39 -5.03 2.32 6.85
C ASN A 39 -5.60 2.79 5.51
N ASN A 40 -5.94 4.08 5.43
CA ASN A 40 -6.19 4.83 4.22
C ASN A 40 -4.89 4.77 3.42
N THR A 41 -4.63 3.61 2.80
CA THR A 41 -3.51 3.44 1.90
C THR A 41 -3.82 4.31 0.71
N MET A 42 -3.15 5.45 0.64
CA MET A 42 -3.26 6.36 -0.48
C MET A 42 -2.91 5.59 -1.75
N ASN A 43 -3.90 5.39 -2.63
CA ASN A 43 -3.74 4.65 -3.87
C ASN A 43 -3.67 5.64 -5.03
N ILE A 44 -2.49 5.77 -5.61
CA ILE A 44 -2.21 6.64 -6.75
C ILE A 44 -2.06 5.75 -7.98
N THR A 45 -2.80 6.06 -9.04
CA THR A 45 -2.74 5.31 -10.29
C THR A 45 -2.28 6.24 -11.41
N ILE A 46 -1.25 5.83 -12.13
CA ILE A 46 -0.62 6.54 -13.24
C ILE A 46 -0.78 5.65 -14.48
N GLU A 47 -1.54 6.13 -15.47
CA GLU A 47 -1.90 5.39 -16.69
C GLU A 47 -1.67 6.25 -17.93
N ASP A 48 -1.52 5.60 -19.09
CA ASP A 48 -1.45 6.24 -20.41
C ASP A 48 -0.38 7.33 -20.55
N VAL A 49 0.76 7.10 -19.89
CA VAL A 49 1.91 8.01 -19.90
C VAL A 49 3.16 7.33 -20.46
N HIS A 50 3.99 8.13 -21.13
CA HIS A 50 5.31 7.68 -21.56
C HIS A 50 6.25 7.46 -20.36
N THR A 51 7.31 6.65 -20.53
CA THR A 51 8.28 6.38 -19.45
C THR A 51 8.79 7.63 -18.75
N LYS A 52 9.12 8.69 -19.48
CA LYS A 52 9.61 9.95 -18.89
C LYS A 52 8.57 10.62 -17.98
N GLU A 53 7.31 10.57 -18.39
CA GLU A 53 6.18 11.13 -17.64
C GLU A 53 5.87 10.26 -16.42
N ALA A 54 5.89 8.93 -16.59
CA ALA A 54 5.76 7.97 -15.49
C ALA A 54 6.82 8.19 -14.41
N ILE A 55 8.10 8.32 -14.79
CA ILE A 55 9.20 8.63 -13.87
C ILE A 55 8.94 9.96 -13.15
N THR A 56 8.53 10.99 -13.89
CA THR A 56 8.24 12.31 -13.31
C THR A 56 7.08 12.26 -12.32
N ALA A 57 6.02 11.51 -12.63
CA ALA A 57 4.86 11.34 -11.77
C ALA A 57 5.21 10.54 -10.51
N VAL A 58 5.96 9.44 -10.65
CA VAL A 58 6.46 8.67 -9.51
C VAL A 58 7.32 9.57 -8.61
N ARG A 59 8.27 10.33 -9.16
CA ARG A 59 9.10 11.28 -8.39
C ARG A 59 8.28 12.27 -7.56
N LYS A 60 7.23 12.83 -8.13
CA LYS A 60 6.38 13.82 -7.44
C LYS A 60 5.50 13.23 -6.36
N THR A 61 5.25 11.92 -6.41
CA THR A 61 4.24 11.25 -5.57
C THR A 61 4.83 10.24 -4.59
N ILE A 62 6.08 9.80 -4.78
CA ILE A 62 6.69 8.71 -4.00
C ILE A 62 6.77 9.03 -2.51
N GLU A 63 6.96 10.30 -2.14
CA GLU A 63 6.99 10.71 -0.73
C GLU A 63 5.61 10.56 -0.06
N LEU A 64 4.52 10.62 -0.82
CA LEU A 64 3.15 10.54 -0.31
C LEU A 64 2.78 9.13 0.17
N ILE A 65 3.49 8.10 -0.29
CA ILE A 65 3.26 6.70 0.13
C ILE A 65 4.17 6.28 1.30
N GLY A 66 5.01 7.19 1.80
CA GLY A 66 5.96 6.91 2.87
C GLY A 66 7.12 6.01 2.43
N LYS A 67 7.79 5.39 3.40
CA LYS A 67 8.95 4.51 3.12
C LYS A 67 8.52 3.33 2.24
N ILE A 68 9.20 3.12 1.11
CA ILE A 68 8.95 1.98 0.22
C ILE A 68 9.34 0.68 0.93
N LYS A 69 8.43 -0.30 0.94
CA LYS A 69 8.64 -1.66 1.46
C LYS A 69 8.92 -2.64 0.34
N SER A 70 8.18 -2.52 -0.76
CA SER A 70 8.36 -3.39 -1.91
C SER A 70 7.98 -2.72 -3.21
N ILE A 71 8.54 -3.25 -4.31
CA ILE A 71 8.19 -2.89 -5.67
C ILE A 71 7.78 -4.16 -6.40
N ASP A 72 6.54 -4.22 -6.86
CA ASP A 72 6.03 -5.30 -7.68
C ASP A 72 6.04 -4.88 -9.14
N HIS A 73 6.51 -5.74 -10.02
CA HIS A 73 6.40 -5.55 -11.45
C HIS A 73 5.76 -6.80 -12.05
N ARG A 74 4.71 -6.66 -12.86
CA ARG A 74 4.06 -7.82 -13.49
C ARG A 74 3.40 -7.50 -14.81
N TYR A 75 3.39 -8.48 -15.70
CA TYR A 75 2.56 -8.45 -16.89
C TYR A 75 1.08 -8.53 -16.48
N ILE A 76 0.24 -7.66 -17.05
CA ILE A 76 -1.19 -7.61 -16.76
C ILE A 76 -2.05 -8.01 -17.96
N ASN A 77 -1.84 -7.42 -19.13
CA ASN A 77 -2.60 -7.71 -20.34
C ASN A 77 -1.89 -7.17 -21.60
N GLU A 78 -2.46 -7.43 -22.77
CA GLU A 78 -1.89 -7.00 -24.05
C GLU A 78 -1.93 -5.48 -24.28
N ILE A 79 -2.84 -4.77 -23.60
CA ILE A 79 -3.03 -3.32 -23.76
C ILE A 79 -1.90 -2.56 -23.09
N TYR A 80 -1.68 -2.79 -21.79
CA TYR A 80 -0.66 -2.09 -21.01
C TYR A 80 0.69 -2.84 -21.01
N GLY A 81 0.69 -4.13 -21.32
CA GLY A 81 1.83 -5.01 -21.11
C GLY A 81 2.08 -5.23 -19.63
N TYR A 82 2.78 -4.31 -18.98
CA TYR A 82 3.21 -4.41 -17.58
C TYR A 82 2.64 -3.29 -16.70
N GLU A 83 2.41 -3.64 -15.43
CA GLU A 83 2.24 -2.67 -14.35
C GLU A 83 3.38 -2.78 -13.35
N THR A 84 3.73 -1.64 -12.76
CA THR A 84 4.70 -1.55 -11.66
C THR A 84 4.04 -0.88 -10.48
N ALA A 85 4.04 -1.52 -9.32
CA ALA A 85 3.51 -0.99 -8.09
C ALA A 85 4.62 -0.71 -7.09
N PHE A 86 4.69 0.51 -6.58
CA PHE A 86 5.54 0.92 -5.47
C PHE A 86 4.68 0.89 -4.21
N ASN A 87 4.98 -0.04 -3.29
CA ASN A 87 4.22 -0.25 -2.07
C ASN A 87 4.97 0.38 -0.90
N GLY A 88 4.40 1.45 -0.34
CA GLY A 88 4.94 2.16 0.81
C GLY A 88 4.28 1.76 2.13
N VAL A 89 4.70 2.40 3.22
CA VAL A 89 4.07 2.22 4.54
C VAL A 89 2.64 2.77 4.53
N ASP A 90 2.44 3.90 3.86
CA ASP A 90 1.24 4.74 3.97
C ASP A 90 0.39 4.73 2.68
N GLY A 91 0.86 4.05 1.63
CA GLY A 91 0.13 3.99 0.36
C GLY A 91 0.80 3.15 -0.70
N ARG A 92 0.27 3.27 -1.92
CA ARG A 92 0.72 2.55 -3.11
C ARG A 92 0.60 3.43 -4.34
N ILE A 93 1.64 3.41 -5.17
CA ILE A 93 1.61 3.99 -6.52
C ILE A 93 1.61 2.84 -7.52
N VAL A 94 0.65 2.83 -8.44
CA VAL A 94 0.59 1.86 -9.55
C VAL A 94 0.79 2.59 -10.86
N VAL A 95 1.79 2.18 -11.62
CA VAL A 95 2.09 2.67 -12.97
C VAL A 95 1.74 1.58 -13.98
N LYS A 96 0.82 1.85 -14.90
CA LYS A 96 0.46 0.93 -15.98
C LYS A 96 1.06 1.40 -17.31
N GLY A 97 1.70 0.51 -18.05
CA GLY A 97 2.28 0.82 -19.37
C GLY A 97 3.60 1.59 -19.35
N GLY A 98 3.75 2.58 -18.46
CA GLY A 98 4.91 3.49 -18.44
C GLY A 98 6.30 2.82 -18.29
N PHE A 99 6.37 1.56 -17.85
CA PHE A 99 7.61 0.76 -17.79
C PHE A 99 7.55 -0.55 -18.60
N SER A 100 6.57 -0.68 -19.49
CA SER A 100 6.39 -1.82 -20.36
C SER A 100 7.31 -1.74 -21.58
N SER A 101 7.76 -2.88 -22.13
CA SER A 101 8.58 -2.96 -23.36
C SER A 101 7.78 -2.72 -24.65
N GLY A 102 6.55 -2.22 -24.51
CA GLY A 102 5.66 -1.70 -25.54
C GLY A 102 4.83 -0.56 -24.96
N TYR A 103 3.71 -0.19 -25.59
CA TYR A 103 2.76 0.83 -25.12
C TYR A 103 3.40 2.04 -24.41
N GLN A 104 3.97 2.96 -25.20
CA GLN A 104 4.57 4.21 -24.72
C GLN A 104 5.79 4.08 -23.76
N GLY A 105 6.19 2.85 -23.40
CA GLY A 105 7.27 2.56 -22.45
C GLY A 105 8.63 2.17 -23.08
N GLU A 106 9.70 2.36 -22.33
CA GLU A 106 11.07 1.93 -22.64
C GLU A 106 11.39 0.51 -22.10
N GLY A 107 10.39 -0.17 -21.55
CA GLY A 107 10.54 -1.50 -20.97
C GLY A 107 11.47 -1.55 -19.77
N PRO A 108 12.26 -2.63 -19.65
CA PRO A 108 13.19 -2.84 -18.55
C PRO A 108 14.06 -1.62 -18.25
N GLN A 109 14.49 -0.86 -19.27
CA GLN A 109 15.36 0.30 -19.10
C GLN A 109 14.69 1.43 -18.30
N GLY A 110 13.40 1.69 -18.55
CA GLY A 110 12.63 2.68 -17.79
C GLY A 110 12.53 2.31 -16.31
N LEU A 111 12.31 1.03 -16.03
CA LEU A 111 12.25 0.49 -14.68
C LEU A 111 13.60 0.57 -13.97
N LYS A 112 14.70 0.23 -14.65
CA LYS A 112 16.05 0.35 -14.08
C LYS A 112 16.37 1.78 -13.64
N LYS A 113 16.00 2.79 -14.47
CA LYS A 113 16.23 4.21 -14.16
C LYS A 113 15.60 4.61 -12.83
N ILE A 114 14.31 4.34 -12.65
CA ILE A 114 13.61 4.72 -11.41
C ILE A 114 14.10 3.91 -10.21
N LEU A 115 14.43 2.62 -10.36
CA LEU A 115 14.98 1.82 -9.27
C LEU A 115 16.35 2.33 -8.80
N ALA A 116 17.22 2.74 -9.74
CA ALA A 116 18.51 3.32 -9.41
C ALA A 116 18.35 4.65 -8.65
N GLU A 117 17.40 5.50 -9.06
CA GLU A 117 17.09 6.75 -8.35
C GLU A 117 16.53 6.53 -6.94
N LEU A 118 15.80 5.43 -6.72
CA LEU A 118 15.32 5.02 -5.40
C LEU A 118 16.42 4.37 -4.53
N GLY A 119 17.67 4.34 -5.02
CA GLY A 119 18.81 3.82 -4.27
C GLY A 119 18.90 2.29 -4.23
N VAL A 120 18.17 1.59 -5.11
CA VAL A 120 18.29 0.13 -5.22
C VAL A 120 19.67 -0.20 -5.79
N ASN A 121 20.36 -1.16 -5.15
CA ASN A 121 21.67 -1.60 -5.60
C ASN A 121 21.63 -2.15 -7.04
N GLU A 122 22.58 -1.72 -7.88
CA GLU A 122 22.68 -2.08 -9.30
C GLU A 122 22.64 -3.59 -9.53
N ARG A 123 23.34 -4.40 -8.70
CA ARG A 123 23.33 -5.86 -8.84
C ARG A 123 21.92 -6.44 -8.67
N LYS A 124 21.13 -5.90 -7.74
CA LYS A 124 19.72 -6.30 -7.54
C LYS A 124 18.86 -5.85 -8.71
N ILE A 125 19.09 -4.64 -9.24
CA ILE A 125 18.37 -4.16 -10.42
C ILE A 125 18.58 -5.13 -11.60
N GLU A 126 19.83 -5.47 -11.89
CA GLU A 126 20.17 -6.40 -12.98
C GLU A 126 19.57 -7.79 -12.77
N GLU A 127 19.63 -8.32 -11.54
CA GLU A 127 19.08 -9.64 -11.19
C GLU A 127 17.56 -9.72 -11.41
N TYR A 128 16.81 -8.72 -10.96
CA TYR A 128 15.35 -8.76 -11.01
C TYR A 128 14.79 -8.32 -12.37
N VAL A 129 15.35 -7.26 -12.95
CA VAL A 129 14.79 -6.62 -14.16
C VAL A 129 15.20 -7.33 -15.45
N ASN A 130 16.37 -7.98 -15.50
CA ASN A 130 16.76 -8.76 -16.68
C ASN A 130 16.30 -10.21 -16.62
N SER A 131 15.83 -10.69 -15.47
CA SER A 131 15.23 -12.00 -15.41
C SER A 131 13.99 -12.00 -16.33
N VAL A 132 13.85 -13.03 -17.17
CA VAL A 132 12.72 -13.19 -18.13
C VAL A 132 11.38 -13.43 -17.40
N GLN A 133 11.28 -13.04 -16.13
CA GLN A 133 10.15 -13.28 -15.27
C GLN A 133 9.05 -12.29 -15.61
N LYS A 134 7.87 -12.83 -15.97
CA LYS A 134 6.65 -12.04 -16.18
C LYS A 134 6.17 -11.31 -14.92
N LYS A 135 6.78 -11.60 -13.77
CA LYS A 135 6.49 -10.96 -12.48
C LYS A 135 7.71 -11.03 -11.58
N PHE A 136 7.98 -9.96 -10.83
CA PHE A 136 8.86 -10.00 -9.68
C PHE A 136 8.37 -9.06 -8.55
N THR A 137 8.88 -9.30 -7.35
CA THR A 137 8.72 -8.44 -6.18
C THR A 137 10.09 -8.16 -5.58
N LEU A 138 10.48 -6.89 -5.50
CA LEU A 138 11.72 -6.44 -4.88
C LEU A 138 11.41 -5.85 -3.51
N PHE A 139 12.06 -6.34 -2.44
CA PHE A 139 11.97 -5.76 -1.10
C PHE A 139 13.12 -4.79 -0.85
N ILE A 140 12.80 -3.62 -0.27
CA ILE A 140 13.72 -2.50 0.01
C ILE A 140 13.91 -2.30 1.51
#